data_AF-A0A537TIT9-F1
#
_entry.id   AF-A0A537TIT9-F1
#
_cell.length_a   1.000
_cell.length_b   1.000
_cell.length_c   1.000
_cell.angle_alpha   90.00
_cell.angle_beta   90.00
_cell.angle_gamma   90.00
#
_symmetry.space_group_name_H-M   'P 1'
#
loop_
_entity.id
_entity.type
_entity.pdbx_description
1 polymer ?
#
loop_
_entity_poly.entity_id
_entity_poly.type
_entity_poly.pdbx_seq_one_letter_code
_entity_poly.pdbx_strand_id
1 'polypeptide(L)'
;MTISVDLELCKQSRRRRSRLARFYLEHERGAIAGGALVILLLVWEAIGASGLVDPLFISSPTAVARAAWLLSQRRDFWTDLQVSATEFILGYGAALAVAIPLGLALGLSKRLQYLIGPFVDTLNAVPRVTLLPLIIIWCGIGIWSKVVVVF
;
A
#
# COMPACT_ATOMS: atom_id res chain seq x y z
N MET A 1 34.73 -4.41 54.98
CA MET A 1 34.62 -2.99 54.56
C MET A 1 34.74 -2.81 53.04
N THR A 2 35.34 -3.76 52.32
CA THR A 2 35.62 -3.71 50.87
C THR A 2 34.40 -3.92 49.96
N ILE A 3 33.41 -4.72 50.38
CA ILE A 3 32.25 -5.09 49.53
C ILE A 3 31.26 -3.93 49.32
N SER A 4 31.17 -3.00 50.27
CA SER A 4 30.21 -1.89 50.20
C SER A 4 30.57 -0.83 49.14
N VAL A 5 31.86 -0.71 48.78
CA VAL A 5 32.33 0.28 47.80
C VAL A 5 32.07 -0.19 46.35
N ASP A 6 32.22 -1.49 46.08
CA ASP A 6 31.97 -2.06 44.74
C ASP A 6 30.48 -2.04 44.35
N LEU A 7 29.59 -2.20 45.33
CA LEU A 7 28.13 -2.14 45.10
C LEU A 7 27.65 -0.72 44.78
N GLU A 8 28.27 0.31 45.36
CA GLU A 8 27.98 1.73 45.07
C GLU A 8 28.44 2.10 43.65
N LEU A 9 29.65 1.69 43.24
CA LEU A 9 30.18 1.94 41.89
C LEU A 9 29.35 1.24 40.80
N CYS A 10 28.87 0.02 41.06
CA CYS A 10 27.99 -0.71 40.14
C CYS A 10 26.60 -0.05 40.00
N LYS A 11 26.05 0.50 41.10
CA LYS A 11 24.78 1.24 41.10
C LYS A 11 24.89 2.58 40.35
N GLN A 12 26.04 3.25 40.45
CA GLN A 12 26.29 4.55 39.84
C GLN A 12 26.46 4.47 38.32
N SER A 13 27.11 3.41 37.80
CA SER A 13 27.29 3.20 36.35
C SER A 13 25.97 2.87 35.64
N ARG A 14 25.04 2.18 36.32
CA ARG A 14 23.73 1.80 35.78
C ARG A 14 22.76 2.98 35.69
N ARG A 15 22.87 3.99 36.58
CA ARG A 15 21.97 5.16 36.62
C ARG A 15 22.30 6.25 35.60
N ARG A 16 23.54 6.33 35.11
CA ARG A 16 24.00 7.42 34.21
C ARG A 16 23.79 7.13 32.71
N ARG A 17 23.38 5.92 32.36
CA ARG A 17 23.32 5.41 30.97
C ARG A 17 21.95 5.50 30.29
N SER A 18 21.06 6.41 30.72
CA SER A 18 19.63 6.32 30.38
C SER A 18 19.06 7.44 29.50
N ARG A 19 19.82 8.47 29.10
CA ARG A 19 19.32 9.54 28.20
C ARG A 19 19.89 9.48 26.78
N LEU A 20 21.21 9.35 26.63
CA LEU A 20 21.85 9.30 25.31
C LEU A 20 21.55 8.00 24.54
N ALA A 21 21.48 6.86 25.22
CA ALA A 21 21.10 5.59 24.60
C ALA A 21 19.65 5.57 24.11
N ARG A 22 18.73 6.27 24.79
CA ARG A 22 17.33 6.41 24.35
C ARG A 22 17.20 7.28 23.10
N PHE A 23 17.97 8.37 23.03
CA PHE A 23 17.96 9.27 21.88
C PHE A 23 18.55 8.63 20.62
N TYR A 24 19.60 7.81 20.79
CA TYR A 24 20.18 7.02 19.70
C TYR A 24 19.18 5.95 19.23
N LEU A 25 18.54 5.19 20.13
CA LEU A 25 17.50 4.20 19.78
C LEU A 25 16.23 4.79 19.11
N GLU A 26 15.86 6.04 19.46
CA GLU A 26 14.72 6.74 18.85
C GLU A 26 15.00 7.19 17.40
N HIS A 27 16.26 7.49 17.04
CA HIS A 27 16.68 7.83 15.67
C HIS A 27 17.32 6.66 14.88
N GLU A 28 17.78 5.61 15.55
CA GLU A 28 18.42 4.43 14.94
C GLU A 28 17.47 3.74 13.96
N ARG A 29 16.19 3.60 14.31
CA ARG A 29 15.20 2.98 13.41
C ARG A 29 15.04 3.78 12.11
N GLY A 30 14.97 5.10 12.20
CA GLY A 30 14.84 5.98 11.04
C GLY A 30 16.12 6.05 10.21
N ALA A 31 17.29 6.07 10.85
CA ALA A 31 18.58 6.09 10.17
C ALA A 31 18.89 4.76 9.47
N ILE A 32 18.57 3.62 10.11
CA ILE A 32 18.74 2.28 9.52
C ILE A 32 17.74 2.09 8.37
N ALA A 33 16.47 2.46 8.54
CA ALA A 33 15.46 2.34 7.49
C ALA A 33 15.76 3.29 6.31
N GLY A 34 16.13 4.53 6.60
CA GLY A 34 16.53 5.51 5.58
C GLY A 34 17.80 5.09 4.85
N GLY A 35 18.82 4.62 5.57
CA GLY A 35 20.05 4.10 4.99
C GLY A 35 19.80 2.87 4.11
N ALA A 36 18.98 1.93 4.55
CA ALA A 36 18.57 0.77 3.76
C ALA A 36 17.82 1.18 2.49
N LEU A 37 16.91 2.15 2.57
CA LEU A 37 16.19 2.67 1.41
C LEU A 37 17.14 3.34 0.42
N VAL A 38 18.09 4.15 0.89
CA VAL A 38 19.08 4.80 0.02
C VAL A 38 19.96 3.75 -0.67
N ILE A 39 20.45 2.75 0.07
CA ILE A 39 21.24 1.64 -0.51
C ILE A 39 20.41 0.90 -1.57
N LEU A 40 19.15 0.59 -1.27
CA LEU A 40 18.24 -0.06 -2.22
C LEU A 40 18.09 0.78 -3.51
N LEU A 41 17.86 2.09 -3.38
CA LEU A 41 17.73 3.00 -4.54
C LEU A 41 19.02 3.09 -5.34
N LEU A 42 20.18 3.13 -4.69
CA LEU A 42 21.48 3.15 -5.37
C LEU A 42 21.76 1.85 -6.11
N VAL A 43 21.46 0.70 -5.50
CA VAL A 43 21.58 -0.61 -6.16
C VAL A 43 20.63 -0.69 -7.34
N TRP A 44 19.39 -0.22 -7.19
CA TRP A 44 18.41 -0.20 -8.27
C TRP A 44 18.82 0.75 -9.42
N GLU A 45 19.31 1.95 -9.10
CA GLU A 45 19.85 2.87 -10.11
C GLU A 45 21.06 2.26 -10.81
N ALA A 46 21.99 1.65 -10.08
CA ALA A 46 23.15 0.98 -10.67
C ALA A 46 22.72 -0.14 -11.64
N ILE A 47 21.78 -1.00 -11.24
CA ILE A 47 21.26 -2.07 -12.11
C ILE A 47 20.56 -1.48 -13.34
N GLY A 48 19.65 -0.52 -13.15
CA GLY A 48 18.89 0.09 -14.24
C GLY A 48 19.74 0.93 -15.20
N ALA A 49 20.81 1.58 -14.72
CA ALA A 49 21.71 2.39 -15.54
C ALA A 49 22.81 1.55 -16.24
N SER A 50 23.09 0.35 -15.73
CA SER A 50 24.18 -0.50 -16.24
C SER A 50 23.91 -1.10 -17.62
N GLY A 51 22.67 -1.04 -18.12
CA GLY A 51 22.30 -1.59 -19.43
C GLY A 51 22.37 -3.11 -19.53
N LEU A 52 22.62 -3.82 -18.42
CA LEU A 52 22.66 -5.29 -18.35
C LEU A 52 21.29 -5.94 -18.52
N VAL A 53 20.21 -5.19 -18.30
CA VAL A 53 18.82 -5.64 -18.41
C VAL A 53 18.09 -4.68 -19.34
N ASP A 54 17.22 -5.22 -20.20
CA ASP A 54 16.42 -4.41 -21.10
C ASP A 54 15.70 -3.30 -20.31
N PRO A 55 15.83 -2.01 -20.70
CA PRO A 55 15.22 -0.88 -19.99
C PRO A 55 13.69 -1.00 -19.85
N LEU A 56 13.08 -1.85 -20.69
CA LEU A 56 11.66 -2.19 -20.66
C LEU A 56 11.26 -3.01 -19.41
N PHE A 57 12.19 -3.81 -18.86
CA PHE A 57 11.95 -4.63 -17.66
C PHE A 57 12.45 -3.96 -16.39
N ILE A 58 13.58 -3.24 -16.44
CA ILE A 58 14.14 -2.52 -15.29
C ILE A 58 14.50 -1.09 -15.70
N SER A 59 13.55 -0.17 -15.53
CA SER A 59 13.81 1.26 -15.65
C SER A 59 14.51 1.78 -14.38
N SER A 60 15.55 2.62 -14.54
CA SER A 60 16.21 3.24 -13.38
C SER A 60 15.25 4.24 -12.70
N PRO A 61 15.31 4.42 -11.37
CA PRO A 61 14.44 5.36 -10.67
C PRO A 61 14.57 6.79 -11.20
N THR A 62 15.76 7.20 -11.66
CA THR A 62 15.97 8.49 -12.34
C THR A 62 15.23 8.59 -13.68
N ALA A 63 15.22 7.50 -14.47
CA ALA A 63 14.47 7.45 -15.72
C ALA A 63 12.96 7.53 -15.48
N VAL A 64 12.45 6.83 -14.45
CA VAL A 64 11.04 6.91 -14.04
C VAL A 64 10.68 8.32 -13.60
N ALA A 65 11.50 8.98 -12.79
CA ALA A 65 11.27 10.36 -12.35
C ALA A 65 11.23 11.35 -13.52
N ARG A 66 12.15 11.20 -14.48
CA ARG A 66 12.17 12.03 -15.70
C ARG A 66 10.93 11.79 -16.56
N ALA A 67 10.53 10.53 -16.74
CA ALA A 67 9.33 10.18 -17.50
C ALA A 67 8.07 10.75 -16.84
N ALA A 68 7.95 10.62 -15.51
CA ALA A 68 6.84 11.20 -14.75
C ALA A 68 6.75 12.72 -14.92
N TRP A 69 7.89 13.42 -14.85
CA TRP A 69 7.96 14.86 -15.08
C TRP A 69 7.49 15.24 -16.50
N LEU A 70 7.98 14.53 -17.53
CA LEU A 70 7.59 14.79 -18.91
C LEU A 70 6.11 14.47 -19.17
N LEU A 71 5.57 13.40 -18.59
CA LEU A 71 4.15 13.06 -18.69
C LEU A 71 3.26 14.08 -17.98
N SER A 72 3.68 14.58 -16.82
CA SER A 72 2.91 15.59 -16.07
C SER A 72 2.73 16.91 -16.82
N GLN A 73 3.57 17.21 -17.81
CA GLN A 73 3.42 18.38 -18.66
C GLN A 73 2.38 18.18 -19.77
N ARG A 74 1.97 16.94 -20.05
CA ARG A 74 0.97 16.62 -21.07
C ARG A 74 -0.43 16.76 -20.49
N ARG A 75 -1.30 17.47 -21.21
CA ARG A 75 -2.71 17.64 -20.81
C ARG A 75 -3.46 16.32 -20.79
N ASP A 76 -3.15 15.43 -21.73
CA ASP A 76 -3.82 14.12 -21.86
C ASP A 76 -3.62 13.25 -20.62
N PHE A 77 -2.44 13.28 -19.99
CA PHE A 77 -2.16 12.55 -18.75
C PHE A 77 -3.14 12.92 -17.63
N TRP A 78 -3.40 14.22 -17.46
CA TRP A 78 -4.34 14.69 -16.44
C TRP A 78 -5.79 14.35 -16.78
N THR A 79 -6.15 14.35 -18.07
CA THR A 79 -7.48 13.91 -18.51
C THR A 79 -7.68 12.41 -18.24
N ASP A 80 -6.72 11.57 -18.57
CA ASP A 80 -6.79 10.12 -18.31
C ASP A 80 -6.84 9.80 -16.80
N LEU A 81 -6.07 10.56 -16.01
CA LEU A 81 -6.07 10.45 -14.56
C LEU A 81 -7.44 10.86 -13.97
N GLN A 82 -8.04 11.93 -14.49
CA GLN A 82 -9.38 12.39 -14.07
C GLN A 82 -10.44 11.34 -14.40
N VAL A 83 -10.42 10.78 -15.61
CA VAL A 83 -11.37 9.73 -16.01
C VAL A 83 -11.26 8.51 -15.09
N SER A 84 -10.03 8.05 -14.83
CA SER A 84 -9.76 6.92 -13.94
C SER A 84 -10.22 7.21 -12.50
N ALA A 85 -10.00 8.43 -12.02
CA ALA A 85 -10.45 8.86 -10.70
C ALA A 85 -11.98 8.94 -10.60
N THR A 86 -12.67 9.44 -11.63
CA THR A 86 -14.14 9.47 -11.67
C THR A 86 -14.72 8.06 -11.68
N GLU A 87 -14.17 7.17 -12.50
CA GLU A 87 -14.56 5.75 -12.54
C GLU A 87 -14.43 5.10 -11.16
N PHE A 88 -13.29 5.33 -10.48
CA PHE A 88 -13.04 4.81 -9.14
C PHE A 88 -14.00 5.37 -8.10
N ILE A 89 -14.19 6.70 -8.06
CA ILE A 89 -15.07 7.36 -7.08
C ILE A 89 -16.51 6.89 -7.22
N LEU A 90 -17.02 6.77 -8.46
CA LEU A 90 -18.39 6.32 -8.69
C LEU A 90 -18.57 4.86 -8.29
N GLY A 91 -17.67 3.97 -8.72
CA GLY A 91 -17.75 2.54 -8.38
C GLY A 91 -17.61 2.30 -6.88
N TYR A 92 -16.56 2.86 -6.28
CA TYR A 92 -16.28 2.72 -4.85
C TYR A 92 -17.35 3.40 -3.99
N GLY A 93 -17.85 4.57 -4.40
CA GLY A 93 -18.94 5.26 -3.70
C GLY A 93 -20.23 4.44 -3.68
N ALA A 94 -20.61 3.85 -4.82
CA ALA A 94 -21.73 2.93 -4.88
C ALA A 94 -21.50 1.67 -4.03
N ALA A 95 -20.28 1.12 -4.05
CA ALA A 95 -19.92 -0.06 -3.26
C ALA A 95 -20.10 0.21 -1.77
N LEU A 96 -19.57 1.33 -1.26
CA LEU A 96 -19.72 1.71 0.13
C LEU A 96 -21.20 1.89 0.51
N ALA A 97 -21.98 2.54 -0.35
CA ALA A 97 -23.39 2.79 -0.11
C ALA A 97 -24.21 1.50 0.04
N VAL A 98 -23.82 0.40 -0.63
CA VAL A 98 -24.52 -0.89 -0.57
C VAL A 98 -23.88 -1.85 0.45
N ALA A 99 -22.56 -1.99 0.41
CA ALA A 99 -21.81 -2.94 1.22
C ALA A 99 -21.83 -2.58 2.71
N ILE A 100 -21.80 -1.30 3.08
CA ILE A 100 -21.83 -0.90 4.50
C ILE A 100 -23.19 -1.29 5.13
N PRO A 101 -24.35 -0.88 4.59
CA PRO A 101 -25.64 -1.30 5.16
C PRO A 101 -25.82 -2.81 5.15
N LEU A 102 -25.44 -3.49 4.06
CA LEU A 102 -25.58 -4.93 3.95
C LEU A 102 -24.69 -5.66 4.96
N GLY A 103 -23.43 -5.27 5.09
CA GLY A 103 -22.49 -5.81 6.06
C GLY A 103 -22.94 -5.57 7.50
N LEU A 104 -23.45 -4.37 7.81
CA LEU A 104 -24.03 -4.07 9.12
C LEU A 104 -25.26 -4.93 9.39
N ALA A 105 -26.17 -5.10 8.42
CA ALA A 105 -27.35 -5.93 8.58
C ALA A 105 -27.00 -7.40 8.84
N LEU A 106 -25.96 -7.92 8.15
CA LEU A 106 -25.44 -9.28 8.37
C LEU A 106 -24.76 -9.44 9.74
N GLY A 107 -24.01 -8.43 10.19
CA GLY A 107 -23.34 -8.44 11.49
C GLY A 107 -24.32 -8.34 12.67
N LEU A 108 -25.44 -7.63 12.50
CA LEU A 108 -26.44 -7.44 13.56
C LEU A 108 -27.46 -8.58 13.64
N SER A 109 -27.69 -9.34 12.56
CA SER A 109 -28.76 -10.35 12.49
C SER A 109 -28.23 -11.75 12.18
N LYS A 110 -28.30 -12.65 13.17
CA LYS A 110 -27.97 -14.08 12.99
C LYS A 110 -28.81 -14.74 11.89
N ARG A 111 -30.09 -14.37 11.75
CA ARG A 111 -30.96 -14.93 10.69
C ARG A 111 -30.45 -14.58 9.30
N LEU A 112 -30.04 -13.33 9.11
CA LEU A 112 -29.53 -12.86 7.83
C LEU A 112 -28.17 -13.49 7.50
N GLN A 113 -27.33 -13.67 8.52
CA GLN A 113 -26.07 -14.40 8.40
C GLN A 113 -26.27 -15.84 7.93
N TYR A 114 -27.25 -16.59 8.48
CA TYR A 114 -27.53 -17.96 8.04
C TYR A 114 -28.09 -18.02 6.61
N LEU A 115 -28.84 -17.01 6.16
CA LEU A 115 -29.44 -16.96 4.82
C LEU A 115 -28.44 -16.53 3.74
N ILE A 116 -27.70 -15.44 3.99
CA ILE A 116 -26.88 -14.76 2.99
C ILE A 116 -25.39 -15.10 3.14
N GLY A 117 -24.94 -15.48 4.34
CA GLY A 117 -23.54 -15.81 4.64
C GLY A 117 -22.91 -16.80 3.66
N PRO A 118 -23.54 -17.95 3.36
CA PRO A 118 -22.99 -18.92 2.41
C PRO A 118 -22.77 -18.34 1.01
N PHE A 119 -23.65 -17.45 0.54
CA PHE A 119 -23.50 -16.79 -0.76
C PHE A 119 -22.35 -15.77 -0.73
N VAL A 120 -22.22 -15.00 0.34
CA VAL A 120 -21.12 -14.05 0.52
C VAL A 120 -19.77 -14.77 0.57
N ASP A 121 -19.70 -15.90 1.29
CA ASP A 121 -18.48 -16.72 1.35
C ASP A 121 -18.13 -17.29 -0.02
N THR A 122 -19.12 -17.75 -0.78
CA THR A 122 -18.94 -18.25 -2.15
C THR A 122 -18.45 -17.15 -3.09
N LEU A 123 -19.03 -15.94 -3.02
CA LEU A 123 -18.60 -14.80 -3.83
C LEU A 123 -17.17 -14.37 -3.52
N ASN A 124 -16.75 -14.44 -2.25
CA ASN A 124 -15.36 -14.14 -1.86
C ASN A 124 -14.38 -15.20 -2.36
N ALA A 125 -14.82 -16.45 -2.55
CA ALA A 125 -13.99 -17.50 -3.12
C ALA A 125 -13.76 -17.33 -4.63
N VAL A 126 -14.65 -16.61 -5.33
CA VAL A 126 -14.51 -16.37 -6.77
C VAL A 126 -13.45 -15.30 -7.03
N PRO A 127 -12.40 -15.59 -7.83
CA PRO A 127 -11.41 -14.59 -8.20
C PRO A 127 -12.05 -13.51 -9.08
N ARG A 128 -12.06 -12.25 -8.59
CA ARG A 128 -12.69 -11.09 -9.26
C ARG A 128 -12.28 -10.92 -10.72
N VAL A 129 -11.02 -11.24 -11.07
CA VAL A 129 -10.52 -11.16 -12.45
C VAL A 129 -11.29 -12.05 -13.44
N THR A 130 -11.91 -13.14 -12.98
CA THR A 130 -12.70 -14.05 -13.83
C THR A 130 -14.06 -13.47 -14.19
N LEU A 131 -14.57 -12.51 -13.43
CA LEU A 131 -15.84 -11.83 -13.71
C LEU A 131 -15.67 -10.74 -14.77
N LEU A 132 -14.44 -10.26 -14.99
CA LEU A 132 -14.13 -9.18 -15.93
C LEU A 132 -14.70 -9.43 -17.34
N PRO A 133 -14.52 -10.60 -17.97
CA PRO A 133 -15.05 -10.86 -19.32
C PRO A 133 -16.58 -10.80 -19.36
N LEU A 134 -17.26 -11.35 -18.35
CA LEU A 134 -18.72 -11.33 -18.27
C LEU A 134 -19.25 -9.90 -18.13
N ILE A 135 -18.60 -9.10 -17.27
CA ILE A 135 -18.96 -7.68 -17.06
C ILE A 135 -18.77 -6.88 -18.35
N ILE A 136 -17.66 -7.11 -19.08
CA ILE A 136 -17.41 -6.42 -20.36
C ILE A 136 -18.45 -6.79 -21.41
N ILE A 137 -18.87 -8.06 -21.49
CA ILE A 137 -19.91 -8.50 -22.45
C ILE A 137 -21.26 -7.87 -22.12
N TRP A 138 -21.62 -7.79 -20.84
CA TRP A 138 -22.92 -7.23 -20.43
C TRP A 138 -22.93 -5.71 -20.52
N CYS A 139 -21.98 -5.03 -19.88
CA CYS A 139 -21.95 -3.58 -19.78
C CYS A 139 -21.35 -2.89 -21.03
N GLY A 140 -20.72 -3.65 -21.93
CA GLY A 140 -19.99 -3.12 -23.08
C GLY A 140 -18.65 -2.48 -22.69
N ILE A 141 -17.92 -1.98 -23.68
CA ILE A 141 -16.65 -1.26 -23.46
C ILE A 141 -16.96 0.21 -23.18
N GLY A 142 -16.58 0.69 -22.00
CA GLY A 142 -16.77 2.09 -21.64
C GLY A 142 -16.64 2.35 -20.14
N ILE A 143 -17.04 3.55 -19.73
CA ILE A 143 -16.94 4.01 -18.34
C ILE A 143 -17.75 3.11 -17.38
N TRP A 144 -18.93 2.66 -17.81
CA TRP A 144 -19.82 1.83 -17.01
C TRP A 144 -19.24 0.45 -16.68
N SER A 145 -18.53 -0.17 -17.61
CA SER A 145 -17.88 -1.46 -17.34
C SER A 145 -16.83 -1.34 -16.25
N LYS A 146 -16.00 -0.29 -16.27
CA LYS A 146 -14.97 -0.09 -15.25
C LYS A 146 -15.57 0.28 -13.89
N VAL A 147 -16.62 1.09 -13.87
CA VAL A 147 -17.35 1.42 -12.63
C VAL A 147 -17.92 0.16 -11.98
N VAL A 148 -18.54 -0.75 -12.77
CA VAL A 148 -19.07 -2.03 -12.28
C VAL A 148 -17.98 -2.97 -11.79
N VAL A 149 -16.77 -2.90 -12.37
CA VAL A 149 -15.63 -3.71 -11.90
C VAL A 149 -15.09 -3.23 -10.55
N VAL A 150 -15.15 -1.93 -10.28
CA VAL A 150 -14.71 -1.35 -9.00
C VAL A 150 -15.75 -1.55 -7.89
N PHE A 151 -17.04 -1.60 -8.26
CA PHE A 151 -18.16 -1.85 -7.36
C PHE A 151 -18.10 -3.23 -6.70
#